data_AF-A0A9W7FP60-F1
#
_entry.id   AF-A0A9W7FP60-F1
#
_cell.length_a   1.000
_cell.length_b   1.000
_cell.length_c   1.000
_cell.angle_alpha   90.00
_cell.angle_beta   90.00
_cell.angle_gamma   90.00
#
_symmetry.space_group_name_H-M   'P 1'
#
loop_
_entity.id
_entity.type
_entity.pdbx_description
1 polymer ?
#
loop_
_entity_poly.entity_id
_entity_poly.type
_entity_poly.pdbx_seq_one_letter_code
_entity_poly.pdbx_strand_id
1 'polypeptide(L)'
;MIKTSTLLLVLAACISFANSFVPHLKVRGRAGLVNYFGIDGGGMDLADKDPSTLDQVNVGPDPVEQRDAGQSVLVSGLLKSKERTDQTTFDYLKENFAFTKIIAFCSDTVFAKKRLTSRSSRYSGLLDILEFRQGDGNIPKVADLKDVDSYIAYGITETDVEEIAKNSMEAGIKNLICLMESPKTAKSVKSVMSTLSSASGLSYTLLTVPQIVDGSEGKPYRISKPEDINSFGGSTIARDEVLRLLTETLGIKNTENKGYSVTAPENDEVAENYLKDLRSKGYSRTQEIDKMLSGGISEFESKVVEKKEAESAKIAAEEKKKKEKGSMSKSREEEIKELIEKGKREYKEMMEEKVKTEATDILKREWREKYFARNTSLPEDEYIAANMERGVKDAIRMIKMLKGEKLNEDDLEEHWMDREEREAREQEEKNLEPTEDPESKGEEVEPPAAQKTEGGDGEGV
;
A
#
# COMPACT_ATOMS: atom_id res chain seq x y z
N MET A 1 -35.58 -28.96 29.48
CA MET A 1 -34.79 -28.37 28.37
C MET A 1 -33.40 -28.10 28.93
N ILE A 2 -32.42 -29.01 28.88
CA ILE A 2 -31.74 -29.65 27.73
C ILE A 2 -30.83 -28.66 26.96
N LYS A 3 -29.53 -28.73 27.31
CA LYS A 3 -28.31 -28.58 26.49
C LYS A 3 -28.11 -27.35 25.60
N THR A 4 -27.12 -26.53 25.97
CA THR A 4 -26.09 -25.94 25.06
C THR A 4 -24.84 -25.53 25.86
N SER A 5 -24.08 -26.51 26.39
CA SER A 5 -22.77 -26.27 27.00
C SER A 5 -21.87 -27.48 26.76
N THR A 6 -21.14 -27.50 25.64
CA THR A 6 -20.02 -28.42 25.26
C THR A 6 -19.63 -28.23 23.78
N LEU A 7 -19.14 -27.05 23.36
CA LEU A 7 -18.56 -26.92 21.99
C LEU A 7 -17.42 -25.89 21.82
N LEU A 8 -16.88 -25.34 22.91
CA LEU A 8 -15.84 -24.29 22.86
C LEU A 8 -14.53 -24.68 23.57
N LEU A 9 -14.34 -25.98 23.85
CA LEU A 9 -13.24 -26.52 24.66
C LEU A 9 -12.28 -27.44 23.88
N VAL A 10 -12.33 -27.43 22.54
CA VAL A 10 -11.54 -28.34 21.66
C VAL A 10 -10.50 -27.60 20.80
N LEU A 11 -10.53 -26.26 20.74
CA LEU A 11 -9.65 -25.46 19.88
C LEU A 11 -8.36 -24.94 20.57
N ALA A 12 -8.15 -25.24 21.85
CA ALA A 12 -7.04 -24.70 22.66
C ALA A 12 -5.83 -25.64 22.82
N ALA A 13 -5.78 -26.78 22.12
CA ALA A 13 -4.86 -27.89 22.43
C ALA A 13 -3.70 -28.13 21.43
N CYS A 14 -3.49 -27.26 20.42
CA CYS A 14 -2.57 -27.54 19.30
C CYS A 14 -1.35 -26.59 19.15
N ILE A 15 -1.05 -25.70 20.09
CA ILE A 15 0.10 -24.77 20.01
C ILE A 15 1.01 -24.86 21.25
N SER A 16 1.37 -26.08 21.65
CA SER A 16 2.33 -26.35 22.73
C SER A 16 3.05 -27.70 22.56
N PHE A 17 3.78 -27.91 21.46
CA PHE A 17 4.84 -28.96 21.41
C PHE A 17 5.82 -28.75 20.23
N ALA A 18 6.81 -27.87 20.43
CA ALA A 18 7.98 -27.78 19.55
C ALA A 18 9.21 -27.26 20.34
N ASN A 19 9.71 -28.16 21.18
CA ASN A 19 11.08 -28.32 21.65
C ASN A 19 12.14 -27.27 21.29
N SER A 20 12.62 -26.64 22.36
CA SER A 20 14.00 -26.23 22.55
C SER A 20 15.02 -27.37 22.29
N PHE A 21 16.13 -27.05 21.62
CA PHE A 21 17.45 -27.61 21.94
C PHE A 21 18.58 -26.64 21.49
N VAL A 22 19.67 -26.63 22.26
CA VAL A 22 20.82 -25.69 22.26
C VAL A 22 22.05 -26.50 21.70
N PRO A 23 23.23 -25.98 21.24
CA PRO A 23 23.92 -24.78 21.71
C PRO A 23 24.89 -23.99 20.78
N HIS A 24 25.44 -22.91 21.35
CA HIS A 24 26.74 -22.25 21.09
C HIS A 24 27.45 -22.42 19.72
N LEU A 25 27.76 -21.29 19.07
CA LEU A 25 29.03 -21.13 18.36
C LEU A 25 29.72 -19.78 18.67
N LYS A 26 31.01 -19.70 18.36
CA LYS A 26 32.00 -18.85 19.04
C LYS A 26 32.60 -17.81 18.09
N VAL A 27 32.78 -16.58 18.56
CA VAL A 27 33.40 -15.48 17.80
C VAL A 27 34.84 -15.80 17.38
N ARG A 28 35.18 -15.63 16.09
CA ARG A 28 36.54 -15.28 15.64
C ARG A 28 36.61 -14.91 14.14
N GLY A 29 37.44 -13.90 13.83
CA GLY A 29 38.35 -13.97 12.67
C GLY A 29 37.96 -13.21 11.40
N ARG A 30 38.67 -12.11 11.15
CA ARG A 30 38.75 -11.33 9.90
C ARG A 30 39.18 -12.14 8.65
N ALA A 31 38.83 -11.55 7.51
CA ALA A 31 39.53 -11.54 6.20
C ALA A 31 39.32 -12.72 5.23
N GLY A 32 39.00 -12.36 3.97
CA GLY A 32 38.83 -13.29 2.85
C GLY A 32 38.09 -12.66 1.66
N LEU A 33 38.78 -11.78 0.91
CA LEU A 33 38.37 -11.43 -0.46
C LEU A 33 38.38 -12.71 -1.33
N VAL A 34 37.43 -12.84 -2.26
CA VAL A 34 37.68 -13.11 -3.70
C VAL A 34 36.35 -13.06 -4.47
N ASN A 35 36.42 -12.49 -5.67
CA ASN A 35 35.33 -12.28 -6.62
C ASN A 35 34.60 -13.56 -7.04
N TYR A 36 33.31 -13.42 -7.38
CA TYR A 36 32.76 -14.03 -8.59
C TYR A 36 31.75 -13.06 -9.24
N PHE A 37 32.16 -12.44 -10.35
CA PHE A 37 31.29 -11.61 -11.19
C PHE A 37 30.53 -12.53 -12.16
N GLY A 38 29.20 -12.46 -12.13
CA GLY A 38 28.35 -12.85 -13.26
C GLY A 38 27.90 -11.57 -13.97
N ILE A 39 28.33 -11.38 -15.21
CA ILE A 39 28.05 -10.17 -16.00
C ILE A 39 26.83 -10.44 -16.87
N ASP A 40 25.78 -9.65 -16.66
CA ASP A 40 24.78 -9.19 -17.63
C ASP A 40 24.07 -8.02 -16.93
N GLY A 41 23.82 -6.85 -17.51
CA GLY A 41 23.82 -6.48 -18.92
C GLY A 41 22.82 -5.33 -19.09
N GLY A 42 23.06 -4.21 -18.40
CA GLY A 42 22.07 -3.13 -18.27
C GLY A 42 22.66 -1.87 -17.64
N GLY A 43 23.40 -1.10 -18.43
CA GLY A 43 23.94 0.18 -18.00
C GLY A 43 22.86 1.24 -17.81
N MET A 44 22.51 1.52 -16.56
CA MET A 44 21.97 2.82 -16.15
C MET A 44 23.12 3.63 -15.54
N ASP A 45 23.37 4.82 -16.09
CA ASP A 45 24.37 5.74 -15.57
C ASP A 45 24.00 6.22 -14.16
N LEU A 46 24.63 5.60 -13.16
CA LEU A 46 24.56 5.98 -11.75
C LEU A 46 25.77 6.83 -11.31
N ALA A 47 26.51 7.39 -12.28
CA ALA A 47 27.81 8.04 -12.06
C ALA A 47 27.73 9.45 -11.45
N ASP A 48 26.54 10.08 -11.41
CA ASP A 48 26.34 11.45 -10.88
C ASP A 48 25.59 11.49 -9.53
N LYS A 49 25.67 10.43 -8.72
CA LYS A 49 25.27 10.48 -7.31
C LYS A 49 26.50 10.56 -6.42
N ASP A 50 26.70 11.72 -5.82
CA ASP A 50 27.79 11.97 -4.87
C ASP A 50 27.86 10.85 -3.80
N PRO A 51 29.00 10.15 -3.65
CA PRO A 51 29.14 9.07 -2.68
C PRO A 51 28.99 9.55 -1.22
N SER A 52 29.05 10.87 -0.97
CA SER A 52 28.74 11.49 0.32
C SER A 52 27.29 11.30 0.79
N THR A 53 26.38 10.84 -0.08
CA THR A 53 24.96 10.60 0.28
C THR A 53 24.63 9.15 0.61
N LEU A 54 25.52 8.19 0.31
CA LEU A 54 25.33 6.77 0.63
C LEU A 54 26.01 6.35 1.95
N ASP A 55 27.03 7.08 2.39
CA ASP A 55 27.66 6.94 3.71
C ASP A 55 27.02 7.87 4.77
N GLN A 56 25.67 7.99 4.76
CA GLN A 56 24.97 8.07 6.05
C GLN A 56 25.10 6.70 6.72
N VAL A 57 26.29 6.48 7.30
CA VAL A 57 26.50 5.48 8.35
C VAL A 57 25.30 5.59 9.26
N ASN A 58 24.62 4.45 9.49
CA ASN A 58 23.48 4.41 10.38
C ASN A 58 24.00 4.56 11.82
N VAL A 59 24.39 5.79 12.16
CA VAL A 59 24.88 6.20 13.47
C VAL A 59 23.72 5.90 14.40
N GLY A 60 23.93 4.91 15.26
CA GLY A 60 22.92 4.49 16.22
C GLY A 60 22.45 5.69 17.04
N PRO A 61 21.21 5.65 17.55
CA PRO A 61 20.62 6.78 18.26
C PRO A 61 21.55 7.31 19.36
N ASP A 62 21.60 8.64 19.47
CA ASP A 62 22.46 9.33 20.44
C ASP A 62 22.27 8.75 21.85
N PRO A 63 23.36 8.60 22.63
CA PRO A 63 23.26 8.13 24.01
C PRO A 63 22.44 9.11 24.84
N VAL A 64 21.54 8.60 25.69
CA VAL A 64 20.74 9.43 26.59
C VAL A 64 21.65 10.07 27.63
N GLU A 65 21.46 11.36 27.92
CA GLU A 65 22.12 11.98 29.07
C GLU A 65 21.63 11.34 30.37
N GLN A 66 22.52 10.63 31.04
CA GLN A 66 22.21 9.93 32.28
C GLN A 66 22.18 10.89 33.48
N ARG A 67 21.22 10.66 34.36
CA ARG A 67 21.07 11.29 35.67
C ARG A 67 21.89 10.54 36.72
N ASP A 68 22.51 11.26 37.66
CA ASP A 68 23.16 10.62 38.82
C ASP A 68 22.09 10.11 39.79
N ALA A 69 21.76 8.82 39.68
CA ALA A 69 20.84 8.12 40.58
C ALA A 69 21.47 7.76 41.94
N GLY A 70 22.77 8.03 42.15
CA GLY A 70 23.49 7.63 43.36
C GLY A 70 23.72 6.13 43.49
N GLN A 71 24.09 5.69 44.70
CA GLN A 71 24.45 4.30 44.99
C GLN A 71 23.34 3.52 45.71
N SER A 72 22.41 4.21 46.37
CA SER A 72 21.30 3.58 47.10
C SER A 72 19.94 4.11 46.68
N VAL A 73 18.98 3.19 46.50
CA VAL A 73 17.59 3.52 46.17
C VAL A 73 16.62 2.88 47.18
N LEU A 74 15.62 3.64 47.64
CA LEU A 74 14.51 3.13 48.42
C LEU A 74 13.23 3.13 47.58
N VAL A 75 12.43 2.07 47.69
CA VAL A 75 11.14 1.92 47.00
C VAL A 75 10.04 1.71 48.03
N SER A 76 9.03 2.58 48.03
CA SER A 76 7.85 2.49 48.90
C SER A 76 6.56 2.28 48.10
N GLY A 77 5.48 1.90 48.78
CA GLY A 77 4.14 1.81 48.20
C GLY A 77 3.85 0.55 47.36
N LEU A 78 4.86 -0.29 47.11
CA LEU A 78 4.73 -1.64 46.57
C LEU A 78 4.44 -2.67 47.68
N LEU A 79 4.21 -3.94 47.30
CA LEU A 79 4.05 -5.10 48.18
C LEU A 79 2.81 -5.08 49.11
N LYS A 80 1.78 -4.28 48.78
CA LYS A 80 0.53 -4.18 49.56
C LYS A 80 -0.40 -5.39 49.42
N SER A 81 -0.44 -6.03 48.24
CA SER A 81 -1.46 -7.01 47.87
C SER A 81 -0.94 -8.45 47.87
N LYS A 82 -1.70 -9.37 48.48
CA LYS A 82 -1.32 -10.80 48.57
C LYS A 82 -1.32 -11.53 47.23
N GLU A 83 -1.97 -11.00 46.19
CA GLU A 83 -2.15 -11.66 44.89
C GLU A 83 -1.03 -11.32 43.89
N ARG A 84 -0.32 -10.21 44.09
CA ARG A 84 0.59 -9.60 43.11
C ARG A 84 2.07 -9.87 43.41
N THR A 85 2.91 -9.79 42.38
CA THR A 85 4.38 -9.90 42.48
C THR A 85 5.03 -8.63 41.98
N ASP A 86 5.61 -7.85 42.88
CA ASP A 86 6.19 -6.54 42.56
C ASP A 86 7.71 -6.65 42.35
N GLN A 87 8.20 -7.84 42.00
CA GLN A 87 9.63 -8.14 41.83
C GLN A 87 10.24 -7.42 40.62
N THR A 88 9.44 -7.23 39.55
CA THR A 88 9.86 -6.63 38.28
C THR A 88 10.51 -5.26 38.47
N THR A 89 9.98 -4.39 39.32
CA THR A 89 10.60 -3.09 39.64
C THR A 89 12.02 -3.23 40.19
N PHE A 90 12.25 -4.21 41.06
CA PHE A 90 13.54 -4.41 41.71
C PHE A 90 14.56 -5.05 40.76
N ASP A 91 14.11 -5.98 39.91
CA ASP A 91 14.96 -6.53 38.84
C ASP A 91 15.33 -5.42 37.83
N TYR A 92 14.39 -4.54 37.42
CA TYR A 92 14.69 -3.42 36.50
C TYR A 92 15.67 -2.41 37.11
N LEU A 93 15.54 -2.07 38.40
CA LEU A 93 16.51 -1.22 39.10
C LEU A 93 17.92 -1.84 39.14
N LYS A 94 18.01 -3.16 39.27
CA LYS A 94 19.27 -3.92 39.28
C LYS A 94 19.85 -4.13 37.87
N GLU A 95 19.04 -4.10 36.82
CA GLU A 95 19.47 -4.19 35.43
C GLU A 95 19.97 -2.85 34.88
N ASN A 96 19.26 -1.76 35.19
CA ASN A 96 19.53 -0.44 34.64
C ASN A 96 20.58 0.38 35.43
N PHE A 97 20.82 0.05 36.71
CA PHE A 97 21.69 0.83 37.59
C PHE A 97 22.65 -0.04 38.40
N ALA A 98 23.85 0.49 38.67
CA ALA A 98 24.86 -0.15 39.50
C ALA A 98 24.70 0.19 41.00
N PHE A 99 23.48 0.02 41.54
CA PHE A 99 23.22 0.29 42.96
C PHE A 99 23.97 -0.70 43.86
N THR A 100 24.58 -0.19 44.94
CA THR A 100 25.16 -1.02 46.01
C THR A 100 24.09 -1.53 46.97
N LYS A 101 22.95 -0.83 47.04
CA LYS A 101 21.85 -1.15 47.95
C LYS A 101 20.49 -0.74 47.38
N ILE A 102 19.54 -1.67 47.38
CA ILE A 102 18.14 -1.45 47.01
C ILE A 102 17.27 -1.77 48.23
N ILE A 103 16.52 -0.80 48.74
CA ILE A 103 15.72 -0.94 49.96
C ILE A 103 14.23 -1.06 49.60
N ALA A 104 13.62 -2.20 49.91
CA ALA A 104 12.17 -2.36 49.90
C ALA A 104 11.59 -1.85 51.24
N PHE A 105 10.84 -0.75 51.19
CA PHE A 105 10.08 -0.25 52.34
C PHE A 105 8.68 -0.88 52.35
N CYS A 106 8.31 -1.51 53.47
CA CYS A 106 7.09 -2.31 53.57
C CYS A 106 6.49 -2.30 54.98
N SER A 107 5.20 -2.58 55.10
CA SER A 107 4.51 -2.71 56.39
C SER A 107 4.71 -4.07 57.08
N ASP A 108 4.92 -5.14 56.30
CA ASP A 108 5.22 -6.49 56.78
C ASP A 108 6.46 -7.06 56.05
N THR A 109 7.59 -7.12 56.77
CA THR A 109 8.85 -7.64 56.26
C THR A 109 8.85 -9.15 56.02
N VAL A 110 8.01 -9.92 56.74
CA VAL A 110 7.89 -11.37 56.55
C VAL A 110 7.15 -11.65 55.25
N PHE A 111 6.11 -10.89 54.94
CA PHE A 111 5.41 -10.95 53.66
C PHE A 111 6.31 -10.49 52.51
N ALA A 112 6.96 -9.33 52.64
CA ALA A 112 7.87 -8.79 51.64
C ALA A 112 9.00 -9.77 51.29
N LYS A 113 9.67 -10.35 52.30
CA LYS A 113 10.71 -11.36 52.11
C LYS A 113 10.18 -12.58 51.36
N LYS A 114 9.03 -13.14 51.74
CA LYS A 114 8.44 -14.29 51.02
C LYS A 114 8.17 -14.02 49.53
N ARG A 115 7.85 -12.77 49.16
CA ARG A 115 7.60 -12.37 47.77
C ARG A 115 8.88 -12.08 46.99
N LEU A 116 9.86 -11.39 47.58
CA LEU A 116 11.09 -10.99 46.91
C LEU A 116 12.25 -11.99 47.05
N THR A 117 12.16 -13.02 47.90
CA THR A 117 13.16 -14.10 48.01
C THR A 117 12.84 -15.32 47.14
N SER A 118 12.42 -15.06 45.90
CA SER A 118 12.15 -16.08 44.90
C SER A 118 13.45 -16.72 44.36
N ARG A 119 13.32 -17.77 43.53
CA ARG A 119 14.47 -18.32 42.80
C ARG A 119 15.00 -17.35 41.73
N SER A 120 14.14 -16.55 41.10
CA SER A 120 14.58 -15.56 40.10
C SER A 120 15.43 -14.47 40.76
N SER A 121 15.02 -13.93 41.92
CA SER A 121 15.83 -12.93 42.66
C SER A 121 17.22 -13.45 43.05
N ARG A 122 17.34 -14.76 43.30
CA ARG A 122 18.64 -15.40 43.58
C ARG A 122 19.51 -15.49 42.33
N TYR A 123 18.94 -15.85 41.19
CA TYR A 123 19.69 -15.97 39.94
C TYR A 123 19.96 -14.61 39.26
N SER A 124 19.14 -13.58 39.51
CA SER A 124 19.39 -12.21 39.03
C SER A 124 20.47 -11.49 39.85
N GLY A 125 20.85 -12.02 41.03
CA GLY A 125 21.77 -11.38 41.97
C GLY A 125 21.12 -10.29 42.84
N LEU A 126 19.80 -10.07 42.70
CA LEU A 126 19.07 -9.06 43.46
C LEU A 126 19.17 -9.28 44.99
N LEU A 127 19.25 -10.54 45.45
CA LEU A 127 19.35 -10.86 46.88
C LEU A 127 20.60 -10.32 47.57
N ASP A 128 21.68 -10.06 46.84
CA ASP A 128 22.95 -9.61 47.43
C ASP A 128 22.94 -8.09 47.72
N ILE A 129 22.02 -7.35 47.09
CA ILE A 129 21.86 -5.89 47.24
C ILE A 129 20.52 -5.46 47.87
N LEU A 130 19.58 -6.40 48.05
CA LEU A 130 18.22 -6.12 48.52
C LEU A 130 18.12 -6.10 50.05
N GLU A 131 17.79 -4.94 50.61
CA GLU A 131 17.44 -4.76 52.02
C GLU A 131 15.93 -4.54 52.22
N PHE A 132 15.45 -4.81 53.43
CA PHE A 132 14.05 -4.62 53.82
C PHE A 132 13.99 -3.68 55.02
N ARG A 133 13.28 -2.55 54.89
CA ARG A 133 12.95 -1.65 56.01
C ARG A 133 11.45 -1.79 56.32
N GLN A 134 11.12 -1.86 57.61
CA GLN A 134 9.73 -1.92 58.08
C GLN A 134 9.32 -0.58 58.66
N GLY A 135 8.12 -0.11 58.33
CA GLY A 135 7.57 1.11 58.93
C GLY A 135 6.06 1.06 59.08
N ASP A 136 5.54 1.93 59.95
CA ASP A 136 4.11 2.06 60.25
C ASP A 136 3.38 2.84 59.14
N GLY A 137 3.32 2.28 57.93
CA GLY A 137 2.59 2.88 56.81
C GLY A 137 3.27 2.65 55.45
N ASN A 138 2.87 3.47 54.48
CA ASN A 138 3.45 3.47 53.12
C ASN A 138 4.49 4.57 52.92
N ILE A 139 4.51 5.59 53.79
CA ILE A 139 5.43 6.73 53.72
C ILE A 139 6.57 6.47 54.72
N PRO A 140 7.83 6.43 54.26
CA PRO A 140 8.99 6.31 55.13
C PRO A 140 9.22 7.63 55.91
N LYS A 141 9.62 7.50 57.17
CA LYS A 141 9.99 8.65 58.01
C LYS A 141 11.44 9.03 57.72
N VAL A 142 11.88 10.21 58.18
CA VAL A 142 13.27 10.69 58.03
C VAL A 142 14.32 9.67 58.51
N ALA A 143 14.01 8.90 59.55
CA ALA A 143 14.88 7.81 60.04
C ALA A 143 15.03 6.66 59.04
N ASP A 144 13.98 6.34 58.28
CA ASP A 144 13.93 5.26 57.28
C ASP A 144 14.56 5.66 55.95
N LEU A 145 14.84 6.95 55.76
CA LEU A 145 15.44 7.55 54.57
C LEU A 145 16.95 7.82 54.74
N LYS A 146 17.54 7.48 55.89
CA LYS A 146 18.98 7.59 56.11
C LYS A 146 19.77 6.68 55.17
N ASP A 147 20.88 7.22 54.65
CA ASP A 147 21.80 6.59 53.70
C ASP A 147 21.15 6.22 52.35
N VAL A 148 20.14 7.00 51.92
CA VAL A 148 19.41 6.83 50.65
C VAL A 148 19.68 8.00 49.71
N ASP A 149 20.27 7.75 48.54
CA ASP A 149 20.48 8.78 47.50
C ASP A 149 19.19 9.08 46.72
N SER A 150 18.42 8.03 46.39
CA SER A 150 17.23 8.10 45.52
C SER A 150 16.01 7.44 46.16
N TYR A 151 14.83 8.06 46.03
CA TYR A 151 13.58 7.54 46.58
C TYR A 151 12.49 7.45 45.50
N ILE A 152 11.94 6.25 45.33
CA ILE A 152 10.79 5.97 44.47
C ILE A 152 9.56 5.70 45.35
N ALA A 153 8.54 6.54 45.19
CA ALA A 153 7.28 6.43 45.92
C ALA A 153 6.15 6.01 44.95
N TYR A 154 5.61 4.81 45.15
CA TYR A 154 4.60 4.20 44.28
C TYR A 154 3.17 4.39 44.82
N GLY A 155 2.25 4.89 43.98
CA GLY A 155 0.82 4.95 44.30
C GLY A 155 0.53 5.96 45.41
N ILE A 156 1.03 7.18 45.23
CA ILE A 156 0.92 8.33 46.13
C ILE A 156 -0.43 9.01 45.94
N THR A 157 -1.03 9.50 47.03
CA THR A 157 -2.22 10.37 46.97
C THR A 157 -1.85 11.84 47.19
N GLU A 158 -2.72 12.76 46.77
CA GLU A 158 -2.47 14.21 46.80
C GLU A 158 -2.06 14.72 48.21
N THR A 159 -2.55 14.09 49.28
CA THR A 159 -2.21 14.42 50.68
C THR A 159 -0.83 13.97 51.12
N ASP A 160 -0.30 12.91 50.52
CA ASP A 160 0.95 12.26 50.95
C ASP A 160 2.20 13.02 50.45
N VAL A 161 2.03 13.84 49.39
CA VAL A 161 3.12 14.54 48.70
C VAL A 161 3.84 15.53 49.63
N GLU A 162 3.10 16.26 50.47
CA GLU A 162 3.68 17.23 51.40
C GLU A 162 4.59 16.54 52.43
N GLU A 163 4.14 15.41 52.99
CA GLU A 163 4.94 14.61 53.93
C GLU A 163 6.16 13.97 53.23
N ILE A 164 5.96 13.42 52.03
CA ILE A 164 7.05 12.83 51.22
C ILE A 164 8.13 13.88 50.88
N ALA A 165 7.73 15.07 50.42
CA ALA A 165 8.66 16.14 50.08
C ALA A 165 9.44 16.60 51.33
N LYS A 166 8.76 16.80 52.45
CA LYS A 166 9.37 17.18 53.72
C LYS A 166 10.35 16.13 54.23
N ASN A 167 9.93 14.86 54.31
CA ASN A 167 10.77 13.78 54.80
C ASN A 167 12.00 13.55 53.90
N SER A 168 11.86 13.76 52.58
CA SER A 168 12.97 13.64 51.61
C SER A 168 13.99 14.78 51.75
N MET A 169 13.53 16.02 51.97
CA MET A 169 14.41 17.15 52.26
C MET A 169 15.16 16.98 53.58
N GLU A 170 14.46 16.62 54.66
CA GLU A 170 15.07 16.44 55.98
C GLU A 170 16.08 15.27 56.02
N ALA A 171 15.91 14.27 55.15
CA ALA A 171 16.86 13.16 54.97
C ALA A 171 18.03 13.47 54.01
N GLY A 172 17.96 14.55 53.22
CA GLY A 172 19.01 14.93 52.27
C GLY A 172 19.05 14.09 50.98
N ILE A 173 17.90 13.60 50.52
CA ILE A 173 17.77 12.78 49.30
C ILE A 173 18.07 13.64 48.07
N LYS A 174 18.79 13.08 47.09
CA LYS A 174 19.12 13.77 45.82
C LYS A 174 17.99 13.68 44.82
N ASN A 175 17.40 12.48 44.67
CA ASN A 175 16.38 12.20 43.66
C ASN A 175 15.09 11.67 44.28
N LEU A 176 13.96 12.30 43.96
CA LEU A 176 12.62 11.80 44.31
C LEU A 176 11.83 11.50 43.03
N ILE A 177 11.22 10.32 42.97
CA ILE A 177 10.24 9.98 41.92
C ILE A 177 8.91 9.61 42.54
N CYS A 178 7.89 10.31 42.07
CA CYS A 178 6.54 10.20 42.58
C CYS A 178 5.61 9.61 41.51
N LEU A 179 5.03 8.44 41.76
CA LEU A 179 3.96 7.88 40.92
C LEU A 179 2.59 8.15 41.55
N MET A 180 1.72 8.88 40.84
CA MET A 180 0.33 9.12 41.23
C MET A 180 -0.63 8.46 40.24
N GLU A 181 -1.47 7.57 40.74
CA GLU A 181 -2.48 6.84 39.96
C GLU A 181 -3.81 7.60 39.92
N SER A 182 -4.39 7.73 38.72
CA SER A 182 -5.74 8.28 38.48
C SER A 182 -6.03 9.62 39.17
N PRO A 183 -5.20 10.68 38.97
CA PRO A 183 -5.46 11.99 39.58
C PRO A 183 -6.79 12.59 39.10
N LYS A 184 -7.53 13.22 40.01
CA LYS A 184 -8.91 13.66 39.75
C LYS A 184 -9.01 14.88 38.82
N THR A 185 -7.99 15.75 38.79
CA THR A 185 -8.04 16.99 38.01
C THR A 185 -6.62 17.49 37.71
N ALA A 186 -6.37 18.06 36.53
CA ALA A 186 -5.07 18.67 36.20
C ALA A 186 -4.63 19.75 37.23
N LYS A 187 -5.58 20.43 37.89
CA LYS A 187 -5.33 21.40 38.95
C LYS A 187 -4.62 20.80 40.17
N SER A 188 -4.97 19.59 40.60
CA SER A 188 -4.32 18.95 41.76
C SER A 188 -2.91 18.45 41.40
N VAL A 189 -2.70 18.02 40.15
CA VAL A 189 -1.34 17.73 39.65
C VAL A 189 -0.47 19.00 39.67
N LYS A 190 -1.02 20.17 39.32
CA LYS A 190 -0.29 21.45 39.40
C LYS A 190 0.04 21.86 40.83
N SER A 191 -0.86 21.69 41.80
CA SER A 191 -0.53 21.96 43.21
C SER A 191 0.55 21.01 43.73
N VAL A 192 0.43 19.70 43.46
CA VAL A 192 1.44 18.68 43.77
C VAL A 192 2.80 19.03 43.18
N MET A 193 2.86 19.46 41.91
CA MET A 193 4.10 19.94 41.29
C MET A 193 4.66 21.17 42.01
N SER A 194 3.85 22.17 42.35
CA SER A 194 4.33 23.36 43.07
C SER A 194 4.89 23.06 44.46
N THR A 195 4.31 22.10 45.17
CA THR A 195 4.84 21.60 46.45
C THR A 195 6.21 20.95 46.26
N LEU A 196 6.38 20.13 45.23
CA LEU A 196 7.66 19.50 44.89
C LEU A 196 8.70 20.52 44.39
N SER A 197 8.31 21.52 43.58
CA SER A 197 9.21 22.60 43.15
C SER A 197 9.68 23.49 44.31
N SER A 198 8.90 23.58 45.39
CA SER A 198 9.27 24.34 46.59
C SER A 198 10.34 23.63 47.43
N ALA A 199 10.59 22.34 47.19
CA ALA A 199 11.59 21.55 47.89
C ALA A 199 13.00 21.78 47.33
N SER A 200 13.61 22.92 47.67
CA SER A 200 14.94 23.30 47.19
C SER A 200 16.02 22.27 47.53
N GLY A 201 16.76 21.81 46.52
CA GLY A 201 17.86 20.84 46.67
C GLY A 201 17.48 19.39 46.33
N LEU A 202 16.20 19.11 46.10
CA LEU A 202 15.71 17.80 45.69
C LEU A 202 15.37 17.80 44.19
N SER A 203 16.06 16.99 43.39
CA SER A 203 15.67 16.78 42.00
C SER A 203 14.47 15.83 41.96
N TYR A 204 13.28 16.33 41.57
CA TYR A 204 12.06 15.50 41.57
C TYR A 204 11.60 15.14 40.15
N THR A 205 10.85 14.04 40.03
CA THR A 205 10.12 13.67 38.82
C THR A 205 8.73 13.17 39.23
N LEU A 206 7.68 13.78 38.70
CA LEU A 206 6.30 13.36 38.97
C LEU A 206 5.75 12.62 37.75
N LEU A 207 5.39 11.35 37.90
CA LEU A 207 4.72 10.56 36.87
C LEU A 207 3.26 10.36 37.27
N THR A 208 2.35 10.88 36.46
CA THR A 208 0.91 10.64 36.60
C THR A 208 0.47 9.59 35.59
N VAL A 209 -0.28 8.59 36.02
CA VAL A 209 -0.76 7.48 35.20
C VAL A 209 -2.27 7.32 35.34
N PRO A 210 -2.96 6.74 34.35
CA PRO A 210 -4.38 6.42 34.47
C PRO A 210 -4.53 5.18 35.36
N GLN A 211 -5.68 4.51 35.32
CA GLN A 211 -5.89 3.29 36.11
C GLN A 211 -4.89 2.19 35.72
N ILE A 212 -4.21 1.63 36.72
CA ILE A 212 -3.20 0.58 36.53
C ILE A 212 -3.89 -0.78 36.54
N VAL A 213 -3.65 -1.57 35.49
CA VAL A 213 -4.19 -2.92 35.34
C VAL A 213 -3.03 -3.92 35.29
N ASP A 214 -3.15 -5.04 35.99
CA ASP A 214 -2.16 -6.11 35.94
C ASP A 214 -2.07 -6.69 34.53
N GLY A 215 -0.89 -6.64 33.92
CA GLY A 215 -0.65 -7.04 32.54
C GLY A 215 0.78 -6.72 32.10
N SER A 216 1.24 -7.41 31.06
CA SER A 216 2.58 -7.28 30.50
C SER A 216 2.79 -6.01 29.69
N GLU A 217 4.05 -5.61 29.53
CA GLU A 217 4.50 -4.56 28.60
C GLU A 217 4.01 -4.79 27.15
N GLY A 218 3.97 -3.72 26.35
CA GLY A 218 3.84 -3.78 24.89
C GLY A 218 2.62 -3.08 24.29
N LYS A 219 1.69 -2.56 25.10
CA LYS A 219 0.61 -1.68 24.60
C LYS A 219 1.16 -0.30 24.24
N PRO A 220 0.62 0.38 23.20
CA PRO A 220 1.00 1.76 22.91
C PRO A 220 0.55 2.70 24.03
N TYR A 221 1.36 3.72 24.30
CA TYR A 221 1.08 4.79 25.24
C TYR A 221 1.67 6.10 24.72
N ARG A 222 1.18 7.23 25.23
CA ARG A 222 1.74 8.57 25.02
C ARG A 222 2.27 9.10 26.34
N ILE A 223 3.27 9.99 26.25
CA ILE A 223 3.70 10.81 27.38
C ILE A 223 3.50 12.28 26.98
N SER A 224 2.75 13.01 27.79
CA SER A 224 2.48 14.45 27.63
C SER A 224 2.82 15.19 28.92
N LYS A 225 2.84 16.53 28.88
CA LYS A 225 2.91 17.30 30.14
C LYS A 225 1.54 17.23 30.83
N PRO A 226 1.48 17.26 32.18
CA PRO A 226 0.20 17.26 32.91
C PRO A 226 -0.72 18.44 32.60
N GLU A 227 -0.18 19.50 31.99
CA GLU A 227 -0.92 20.71 31.62
C GLU A 227 -1.74 20.52 30.33
N ASP A 228 -1.32 19.63 29.44
CA ASP A 228 -1.90 19.42 28.10
C ASP A 228 -3.11 18.45 28.13
N ILE A 229 -3.44 17.90 29.32
CA ILE A 229 -4.43 16.84 29.48
C ILE A 229 -5.73 17.36 30.07
N ASN A 230 -6.79 17.25 29.27
CA ASN A 230 -8.14 17.67 29.64
C ASN A 230 -8.85 16.69 30.59
N SER A 231 -8.50 15.40 30.55
CA SER A 231 -9.04 14.36 31.44
C SER A 231 -8.06 13.19 31.57
N PHE A 232 -7.91 12.67 32.79
CA PHE A 232 -7.13 11.47 33.10
C PHE A 232 -7.99 10.18 33.10
N GLY A 233 -9.31 10.30 32.94
CA GLY A 233 -10.24 9.17 32.99
C GLY A 233 -10.39 8.45 31.65
N GLY A 234 -10.67 7.14 31.71
CA GLY A 234 -11.09 6.34 30.55
C GLY A 234 -10.00 5.57 29.80
N SER A 235 -8.72 5.68 30.21
CA SER A 235 -7.65 4.81 29.73
C SER A 235 -7.17 3.85 30.83
N THR A 236 -6.54 2.75 30.44
CA THR A 236 -5.89 1.80 31.38
C THR A 236 -4.49 1.49 30.89
N ILE A 237 -3.53 1.40 31.81
CA ILE A 237 -2.14 1.09 31.47
C ILE A 237 -1.70 -0.22 32.13
N ALA A 238 -0.92 -1.01 31.40
CA ALA A 238 -0.33 -2.25 31.90
C ALA A 238 0.70 -1.95 33.00
N ARG A 239 0.62 -2.69 34.11
CA ARG A 239 1.46 -2.44 35.28
C ARG A 239 2.96 -2.52 34.98
N ASP A 240 3.40 -3.52 34.21
CA ASP A 240 4.83 -3.69 33.91
C ASP A 240 5.38 -2.50 33.10
N GLU A 241 4.57 -1.89 32.23
CA GLU A 241 4.92 -0.67 31.48
C GLU A 241 5.07 0.53 32.43
N VAL A 242 4.20 0.69 33.42
CA VAL A 242 4.33 1.74 34.46
C VAL A 242 5.60 1.53 35.28
N LEU A 243 5.91 0.30 35.68
CA LEU A 243 7.11 -0.02 36.44
C LEU A 243 8.38 0.23 35.62
N ARG A 244 8.37 -0.12 34.32
CA ARG A 244 9.43 0.25 33.38
C ARG A 244 9.62 1.77 33.35
N LEU A 245 8.58 2.52 32.98
CA LEU A 245 8.60 3.98 32.92
C LEU A 245 9.12 4.62 34.22
N LEU A 246 8.69 4.12 35.38
CA LEU A 246 9.14 4.58 36.70
C LEU A 246 10.65 4.37 36.93
N THR A 247 11.19 3.23 36.51
CA THR A 247 12.64 2.95 36.64
C THR A 247 13.49 3.67 35.60
N GLU A 248 13.03 3.78 34.35
CA GLU A 248 13.77 4.45 33.27
C GLU A 248 13.82 5.96 33.49
N THR A 249 12.72 6.58 33.97
CA THR A 249 12.68 8.02 34.30
C THR A 249 13.64 8.43 35.42
N LEU A 250 14.15 7.50 36.24
CA LEU A 250 15.23 7.75 37.20
C LEU A 250 16.58 7.98 36.53
N GLY A 251 16.84 7.29 35.42
CA GLY A 251 18.12 7.35 34.71
C GLY A 251 18.20 8.48 33.68
N ILE A 252 17.07 9.06 33.27
CA ILE A 252 17.00 10.08 32.23
C ILE A 252 17.13 11.48 32.85
N LYS A 253 18.20 12.22 32.55
CA LYS A 253 18.42 13.59 33.05
C LYS A 253 17.35 14.59 32.59
N ASN A 254 16.77 14.35 31.42
CA ASN A 254 15.67 15.16 30.88
C ASN A 254 14.43 15.18 31.81
N THR A 255 14.27 14.24 32.76
CA THR A 255 13.10 14.19 33.67
C THR A 255 13.22 15.06 34.91
N GLU A 256 14.37 15.69 35.14
CA GLU A 256 14.64 16.48 36.35
C GLU A 256 13.69 17.68 36.48
N ASN A 257 13.09 17.79 37.65
CA ASN A 257 12.17 18.86 38.07
C ASN A 257 10.95 19.04 37.16
N LYS A 258 10.51 17.94 36.52
CA LYS A 258 9.36 17.92 35.61
C LYS A 258 8.29 16.94 36.06
N GLY A 259 7.05 17.31 35.78
CA GLY A 259 5.91 16.41 35.80
C GLY A 259 5.58 15.91 34.40
N TYR A 260 5.18 14.65 34.33
CA TYR A 260 4.73 13.97 33.13
C TYR A 260 3.42 13.26 33.40
N SER A 261 2.66 13.05 32.34
CA SER A 261 1.47 12.23 32.36
C SER A 261 1.48 11.24 31.22
N VAL A 262 1.23 9.98 31.58
CA VAL A 262 1.10 8.88 30.63
C VAL A 262 -0.37 8.73 30.30
N THR A 263 -0.70 8.53 29.03
CA THR A 263 -2.04 8.10 28.61
C THR A 263 -1.91 6.87 27.72
N ALA A 264 -2.84 5.93 27.85
CA ALA A 264 -2.85 4.69 27.07
C ALA A 264 -4.25 4.47 26.48
N PRO A 265 -4.66 5.31 25.50
CA PRO A 265 -5.94 5.12 24.83
C PRO A 265 -5.95 3.81 24.04
N GLU A 266 -7.11 3.16 23.98
CA GLU A 266 -7.26 1.90 23.23
C GLU A 266 -7.10 2.17 21.72
N ASN A 267 -6.21 1.42 21.07
CA ASN A 267 -5.92 1.45 19.63
C ASN A 267 -5.31 2.77 19.09
N ASP A 268 -4.27 3.27 19.76
CA ASP A 268 -3.47 4.41 19.28
C ASP A 268 -2.48 4.02 18.17
N GLU A 269 -2.98 3.95 16.93
CA GLU A 269 -2.15 3.61 15.76
C GLU A 269 -0.94 4.54 15.59
N VAL A 270 -1.04 5.80 16.00
CA VAL A 270 0.05 6.78 15.84
C VAL A 270 1.16 6.49 16.83
N ALA A 271 0.83 6.33 18.12
CA ALA A 271 1.81 5.97 19.14
C ALA A 271 2.43 4.58 18.86
N GLU A 272 1.64 3.62 18.37
CA GLU A 272 2.14 2.30 17.98
C GLU A 272 3.11 2.38 16.80
N ASN A 273 2.77 3.13 15.74
CA ASN A 273 3.63 3.31 14.58
C ASN A 273 4.91 4.10 14.92
N TYR A 274 4.84 5.07 15.83
CA TYR A 274 6.03 5.78 16.31
C TYR A 274 6.98 4.88 17.11
N LEU A 275 6.44 4.07 18.03
CA LEU A 275 7.24 3.09 18.78
C LEU A 275 7.85 2.03 17.84
N LYS A 276 7.13 1.60 16.79
CA LYS A 276 7.66 0.73 15.74
C LYS A 276 8.79 1.40 14.93
N ASP A 277 8.65 2.68 14.57
CA ASP A 277 9.68 3.46 13.87
C ASP A 277 10.96 3.58 14.71
N LEU A 278 10.85 3.94 15.99
CA LEU A 278 11.98 3.98 16.93
C LEU A 278 12.68 2.61 17.06
N ARG A 279 11.92 1.53 17.23
CA ARG A 279 12.48 0.15 17.30
C ARG A 279 13.16 -0.26 16.01
N SER A 280 12.60 0.10 14.85
CA SER A 280 13.21 -0.21 13.55
C SER A 280 14.56 0.50 13.33
N LYS A 281 14.74 1.65 13.99
CA LYS A 281 16.00 2.42 14.03
C LYS A 281 16.98 1.95 15.12
N GLY A 282 16.63 0.92 15.89
CA GLY A 282 17.49 0.35 16.92
C GLY A 282 17.56 1.16 18.22
N TYR A 283 16.54 1.96 18.54
CA TYR A 283 16.46 2.65 19.84
C TYR A 283 16.30 1.62 20.98
N SER A 284 17.09 1.79 22.04
CA SER A 284 16.90 1.09 23.31
C SER A 284 15.67 1.65 24.06
N ARG A 285 15.14 0.92 25.04
CA ARG A 285 13.93 1.34 25.77
C ARG A 285 14.09 2.68 26.51
N THR A 286 15.25 2.92 27.11
CA THR A 286 15.57 4.23 27.73
C THR A 286 15.56 5.36 26.70
N GLN A 287 16.08 5.11 25.48
CA GLN A 287 16.06 6.08 24.37
C GLN A 287 14.66 6.26 23.77
N GLU A 288 13.84 5.20 23.67
CA GLU A 288 12.41 5.31 23.32
C GLU A 288 11.74 6.30 24.28
N ILE A 289 11.90 6.08 25.58
CA ILE A 289 11.25 6.87 26.62
C ILE A 289 11.75 8.32 26.63
N ASP A 290 13.05 8.59 26.49
CA ASP A 290 13.55 9.97 26.40
C ASP A 290 12.99 10.74 25.19
N LYS A 291 12.91 10.10 24.00
CA LYS A 291 12.28 10.74 22.82
C LYS A 291 10.78 10.94 22.97
N MET A 292 10.09 10.09 23.74
CA MET A 292 8.69 10.30 24.10
C MET A 292 8.55 11.48 25.07
N LEU A 293 9.40 11.56 26.10
CA LEU A 293 9.46 12.66 27.08
C LEU A 293 9.84 14.01 26.45
N SER A 294 10.62 14.01 25.37
CA SER A 294 10.99 15.22 24.62
C SER A 294 9.89 15.71 23.66
N GLY A 295 8.75 15.02 23.55
CA GLY A 295 7.64 15.40 22.68
C GLY A 295 7.72 14.85 21.24
N GLY A 296 8.56 13.84 20.98
CA GLY A 296 8.78 13.30 19.64
C GLY A 296 7.54 12.71 18.94
N ILE A 297 6.50 12.34 19.69
CA ILE A 297 5.19 11.94 19.13
C ILE A 297 4.58 13.07 18.31
N SER A 298 4.58 14.30 18.82
CA SER A 298 3.97 15.46 18.15
C SER A 298 4.72 15.83 16.87
N GLU A 299 6.05 15.67 16.86
CA GLU A 299 6.84 15.79 15.62
C GLU A 299 6.59 14.65 14.62
N PHE A 300 6.30 13.44 15.11
CA PHE A 300 5.94 12.32 14.25
C PHE A 300 4.56 12.52 13.63
N GLU A 301 3.60 13.05 14.40
CA GLU A 301 2.27 13.44 13.92
C GLU A 301 2.35 14.48 12.80
N SER A 302 3.12 15.57 12.96
CA SER A 302 3.29 16.55 11.89
C SER A 302 3.93 15.92 10.64
N LYS A 303 4.99 15.12 10.79
CA LYS A 303 5.65 14.41 9.67
C LYS A 303 4.73 13.40 8.98
N VAL A 304 3.79 12.79 9.70
CA VAL A 304 2.77 11.87 9.11
C VAL A 304 1.70 12.66 8.36
N VAL A 305 1.25 13.81 8.87
CA VAL A 305 0.32 14.71 8.18
C VAL A 305 0.96 15.26 6.90
N GLU A 306 2.17 15.82 6.98
CA GLU A 306 2.93 16.31 5.82
C GLU A 306 3.11 15.23 4.73
N LYS A 307 3.40 13.99 5.13
CA LYS A 307 3.50 12.85 4.18
C LYS A 307 2.16 12.53 3.52
N LYS A 308 1.05 12.50 4.27
CA LYS A 308 -0.30 12.25 3.73
C LYS A 308 -0.78 13.38 2.81
N GLU A 309 -0.44 14.63 3.13
CA GLU A 309 -0.71 15.79 2.27
C GLU A 309 0.12 15.74 0.98
N ALA A 310 1.41 15.43 1.08
CA ALA A 310 2.28 15.26 -0.09
C ALA A 310 1.86 14.05 -0.98
N GLU A 311 1.37 12.97 -0.39
CA GLU A 311 0.88 11.79 -1.10
C GLU A 311 -0.47 12.05 -1.78
N SER A 312 -1.43 12.67 -1.09
CA SER A 312 -2.71 13.08 -1.70
C SER A 312 -2.52 14.14 -2.79
N ALA A 313 -1.56 15.06 -2.65
CA ALA A 313 -1.19 15.99 -3.71
C ALA A 313 -0.61 15.28 -4.96
N LYS A 314 0.22 14.23 -4.76
CA LYS A 314 0.72 13.40 -5.87
C LYS A 314 -0.42 12.65 -6.57
N ILE A 315 -1.32 12.03 -5.81
CA ILE A 315 -2.49 11.32 -6.35
C ILE A 315 -3.38 12.27 -7.16
N ALA A 316 -3.69 13.46 -6.62
CA ALA A 316 -4.48 14.48 -7.31
C ALA A 316 -3.79 15.00 -8.60
N ALA A 317 -2.46 15.13 -8.58
CA ALA A 317 -1.70 15.50 -9.78
C ALA A 317 -1.69 14.39 -10.84
N GLU A 318 -1.63 13.12 -10.44
CA GLU A 318 -1.71 11.98 -11.36
C GLU A 318 -3.10 11.83 -11.97
N GLU A 319 -4.16 12.04 -11.18
CA GLU A 319 -5.53 12.08 -11.69
C GLU A 319 -5.75 13.19 -12.72
N LYS A 320 -5.23 14.41 -12.47
CA LYS A 320 -5.30 15.51 -13.45
C LYS A 320 -4.62 15.12 -14.76
N LYS A 321 -3.40 14.58 -14.69
CA LYS A 321 -2.68 14.07 -15.88
C LYS A 321 -3.43 12.96 -16.62
N LYS A 322 -4.14 12.06 -15.91
CA LYS A 322 -5.00 11.03 -16.54
C LYS A 322 -6.22 11.64 -17.21
N LYS A 323 -6.87 12.63 -16.59
CA LYS A 323 -8.02 13.37 -17.17
C LYS A 323 -7.62 14.17 -18.42
N GLU A 324 -6.49 14.86 -18.39
CA GLU A 324 -5.93 15.61 -19.54
C GLU A 324 -5.54 14.68 -20.70
N LYS A 325 -4.92 13.53 -20.43
CA LYS A 325 -4.65 12.52 -21.48
C LYS A 325 -5.94 11.97 -22.09
N GLY A 326 -6.98 11.77 -21.27
CA GLY A 326 -8.28 11.28 -21.73
C GLY A 326 -9.07 12.29 -22.57
N SER A 327 -8.96 13.59 -22.31
CA SER A 327 -9.58 14.62 -23.18
C SER A 327 -8.81 14.77 -24.49
N MET A 328 -7.47 14.76 -24.45
CA MET A 328 -6.63 14.81 -25.64
C MET A 328 -6.80 13.58 -26.56
N SER A 329 -7.07 12.39 -26.02
CA SER A 329 -7.33 11.21 -26.86
C SER A 329 -8.66 11.32 -27.60
N LYS A 330 -9.72 11.80 -26.95
CA LYS A 330 -11.04 12.00 -27.59
C LYS A 330 -10.99 13.03 -28.72
N SER A 331 -10.32 14.17 -28.49
CA SER A 331 -10.13 15.19 -29.53
C SER A 331 -9.37 14.65 -30.75
N ARG A 332 -8.40 13.74 -30.57
CA ARG A 332 -7.69 13.07 -31.68
C ARG A 332 -8.57 12.04 -32.41
N GLU A 333 -9.42 11.30 -31.69
CA GLU A 333 -10.36 10.36 -32.31
C GLU A 333 -11.43 11.07 -33.16
N GLU A 334 -11.82 12.28 -32.79
CA GLU A 334 -12.72 13.15 -33.55
C GLU A 334 -12.02 13.66 -34.82
N GLU A 335 -10.80 14.22 -34.69
CA GLU A 335 -9.97 14.68 -35.82
C GLU A 335 -9.69 13.56 -36.84
N ILE A 336 -9.37 12.34 -36.37
CA ILE A 336 -9.15 11.17 -37.23
C ILE A 336 -10.43 10.77 -37.99
N LYS A 337 -11.62 10.89 -37.38
CA LYS A 337 -12.89 10.58 -38.06
C LYS A 337 -13.20 11.59 -39.17
N GLU A 338 -12.99 12.88 -38.91
CA GLU A 338 -13.18 13.93 -39.91
C GLU A 338 -12.23 13.75 -41.11
N LEU A 339 -10.97 13.39 -40.86
CA LEU A 339 -9.99 13.07 -41.91
C LEU A 339 -10.39 11.84 -42.74
N ILE A 340 -10.90 10.78 -42.10
CA ILE A 340 -11.41 9.59 -42.81
C ILE A 340 -12.65 9.93 -43.65
N GLU A 341 -13.56 10.76 -43.14
CA GLU A 341 -14.75 11.16 -43.90
C GLU A 341 -14.40 12.05 -45.09
N LYS A 342 -13.47 12.99 -44.91
CA LYS A 342 -12.92 13.81 -46.00
C LYS A 342 -12.27 12.95 -47.08
N GLY A 343 -11.39 12.02 -46.71
CA GLY A 343 -10.74 11.11 -47.66
C GLY A 343 -11.73 10.20 -48.41
N LYS A 344 -12.84 9.78 -47.77
CA LYS A 344 -13.92 9.04 -48.45
C LYS A 344 -14.66 9.87 -49.48
N ARG A 345 -14.80 11.19 -49.28
CA ARG A 345 -15.44 12.12 -50.22
C ARG A 345 -14.56 12.33 -51.45
N GLU A 346 -13.29 12.68 -51.23
CA GLU A 346 -12.29 12.87 -52.29
C GLU A 346 -12.09 11.60 -53.14
N TYR A 347 -12.12 10.41 -52.51
CA TYR A 347 -12.05 9.13 -53.24
C TYR A 347 -13.29 8.87 -54.12
N LYS A 348 -14.49 9.25 -53.68
CA LYS A 348 -15.71 9.13 -54.50
C LYS A 348 -15.66 10.05 -55.71
N GLU A 349 -15.29 11.31 -55.51
CA GLU A 349 -15.17 12.31 -56.57
C GLU A 349 -14.15 11.86 -57.64
N MET A 350 -12.96 11.40 -57.23
CA MET A 350 -11.98 10.82 -58.17
C MET A 350 -12.46 9.54 -58.88
N MET A 351 -13.29 8.70 -58.22
CA MET A 351 -13.84 7.51 -58.86
C MET A 351 -14.92 7.86 -59.88
N GLU A 352 -15.78 8.84 -59.60
CA GLU A 352 -16.78 9.34 -60.54
C GLU A 352 -16.15 10.02 -61.76
N GLU A 353 -15.06 10.78 -61.57
CA GLU A 353 -14.30 11.39 -62.66
C GLU A 353 -13.68 10.31 -63.56
N LYS A 354 -13.03 9.29 -62.99
CA LYS A 354 -12.45 8.15 -63.74
C LYS A 354 -13.51 7.35 -64.50
N VAL A 355 -14.68 7.11 -63.91
CA VAL A 355 -15.79 6.45 -64.59
C VAL A 355 -16.25 7.30 -65.78
N LYS A 356 -16.34 8.63 -65.64
CA LYS A 356 -16.72 9.54 -66.74
C LYS A 356 -15.68 9.57 -67.86
N THR A 357 -14.38 9.61 -67.56
CA THR A 357 -13.33 9.61 -68.60
C THR A 357 -13.34 8.30 -69.39
N GLU A 358 -13.35 7.15 -68.71
CA GLU A 358 -13.41 5.84 -69.37
C GLU A 358 -14.71 5.67 -70.17
N ALA A 359 -15.85 6.13 -69.64
CA ALA A 359 -17.12 6.13 -70.37
C ALA A 359 -17.04 6.94 -71.68
N THR A 360 -16.43 8.13 -71.65
CA THR A 360 -16.25 8.91 -72.88
C THR A 360 -15.29 8.24 -73.85
N ASP A 361 -14.22 7.59 -73.39
CA ASP A 361 -13.23 6.97 -74.28
C ASP A 361 -13.71 5.65 -74.88
N ILE A 362 -14.57 4.90 -74.18
CA ILE A 362 -15.34 3.77 -74.72
C ILE A 362 -16.26 4.28 -75.84
N LEU A 363 -17.14 5.24 -75.55
CA LEU A 363 -18.10 5.77 -76.54
C LEU A 363 -17.41 6.42 -77.76
N LYS A 364 -16.24 7.05 -77.59
CA LYS A 364 -15.40 7.53 -78.69
C LYS A 364 -14.79 6.42 -79.54
N ARG A 365 -14.50 5.25 -78.96
CA ARG A 365 -14.03 4.08 -79.72
C ARG A 365 -15.17 3.52 -80.56
N GLU A 366 -16.33 3.33 -79.95
CA GLU A 366 -17.56 2.87 -80.60
C GLU A 366 -18.00 3.80 -81.74
N TRP A 367 -18.02 5.11 -81.50
CA TRP A 367 -18.39 6.08 -82.54
C TRP A 367 -17.43 6.02 -83.73
N ARG A 368 -16.11 5.90 -83.49
CA ARG A 368 -15.13 5.75 -84.58
C ARG A 368 -15.37 4.47 -85.37
N GLU A 369 -15.60 3.34 -84.70
CA GLU A 369 -15.90 2.06 -85.35
C GLU A 369 -17.17 2.17 -86.22
N LYS A 370 -18.27 2.72 -85.69
CA LYS A 370 -19.54 2.89 -86.43
C LYS A 370 -19.47 3.94 -87.55
N TYR A 371 -18.69 5.01 -87.37
CA TYR A 371 -18.44 6.03 -88.38
C TYR A 371 -17.62 5.48 -89.56
N PHE A 372 -16.51 4.77 -89.29
CA PHE A 372 -15.70 4.17 -90.34
C PHE A 372 -16.39 2.99 -91.04
N ALA A 373 -17.29 2.27 -90.34
CA ALA A 373 -18.19 1.28 -90.94
C ALA A 373 -19.34 1.89 -91.78
N ARG A 374 -19.47 3.23 -91.85
CA ARG A 374 -20.58 3.98 -92.49
C ARG A 374 -21.97 3.76 -91.88
N ASN A 375 -22.06 3.22 -90.65
CA ASN A 375 -23.33 2.89 -89.99
C ASN A 375 -23.93 4.04 -89.17
N THR A 376 -23.24 5.18 -89.04
CA THR A 376 -23.74 6.35 -88.29
C THR A 376 -23.43 7.68 -88.98
N SER A 377 -24.43 8.57 -89.05
CA SER A 377 -24.30 9.94 -89.58
C SER A 377 -24.35 11.04 -88.51
N LEU A 378 -24.33 10.68 -87.22
CA LEU A 378 -24.37 11.61 -86.09
C LEU A 378 -22.96 12.14 -85.76
N PRO A 379 -22.82 13.42 -85.37
CA PRO A 379 -21.55 13.95 -84.87
C PRO A 379 -21.15 13.31 -83.54
N GLU A 380 -19.85 13.26 -83.28
CA GLU A 380 -19.23 12.56 -82.14
C GLU A 380 -19.84 12.96 -80.78
N ASP A 381 -19.96 14.27 -80.53
CA ASP A 381 -20.47 14.80 -79.26
C ASP A 381 -21.95 14.44 -78.99
N GLU A 382 -22.80 14.43 -80.02
CA GLU A 382 -24.22 14.05 -79.89
C GLU A 382 -24.37 12.54 -79.66
N TYR A 383 -23.54 11.72 -80.31
CA TYR A 383 -23.53 10.27 -80.06
C TYR A 383 -23.05 9.96 -78.63
N ILE A 384 -22.01 10.61 -78.14
CA ILE A 384 -21.53 10.45 -76.76
C ILE A 384 -22.64 10.87 -75.79
N ALA A 385 -23.22 12.06 -75.95
CA ALA A 385 -24.28 12.57 -75.08
C ALA A 385 -25.51 11.65 -75.01
N ALA A 386 -25.96 11.12 -76.15
CA ALA A 386 -27.10 10.20 -76.22
C ALA A 386 -26.85 8.83 -75.57
N ASN A 387 -25.58 8.41 -75.43
CA ASN A 387 -25.20 7.08 -74.94
C ASN A 387 -24.44 7.10 -73.59
N MET A 388 -24.28 8.27 -72.95
CA MET A 388 -23.50 8.42 -71.70
C MET A 388 -23.91 7.45 -70.59
N GLU A 389 -25.21 7.18 -70.43
CA GLU A 389 -25.71 6.26 -69.39
C GLU A 389 -25.24 4.81 -69.63
N ARG A 390 -25.16 4.37 -70.89
CA ARG A 390 -24.55 3.08 -71.27
C ARG A 390 -23.04 3.12 -71.01
N GLY A 391 -22.34 4.13 -71.53
CA GLY A 391 -20.89 4.25 -71.38
C GLY A 391 -20.45 4.24 -69.92
N VAL A 392 -21.23 4.83 -69.02
CA VAL A 392 -20.99 4.80 -67.56
C VAL A 392 -21.15 3.38 -66.99
N LYS A 393 -22.17 2.60 -67.40
CA LYS A 393 -22.31 1.19 -67.01
C LYS A 393 -21.09 0.36 -67.46
N ASP A 394 -20.72 0.46 -68.74
CA ASP A 394 -19.60 -0.30 -69.31
C ASP A 394 -18.24 0.12 -68.72
N ALA A 395 -18.04 1.41 -68.41
CA ALA A 395 -16.86 1.91 -67.69
C ALA A 395 -16.80 1.38 -66.25
N ILE A 396 -17.91 1.37 -65.51
CA ILE A 396 -17.98 0.77 -64.16
C ILE A 396 -17.62 -0.72 -64.23
N ARG A 397 -18.16 -1.44 -65.22
CA ARG A 397 -17.89 -2.87 -65.47
C ARG A 397 -16.40 -3.12 -65.74
N MET A 398 -15.80 -2.33 -66.64
CA MET A 398 -14.39 -2.42 -66.98
C MET A 398 -13.48 -2.11 -65.79
N ILE A 399 -13.80 -1.09 -65.00
CA ILE A 399 -13.05 -0.72 -63.79
C ILE A 399 -13.16 -1.81 -62.71
N LYS A 400 -14.33 -2.45 -62.53
CA LYS A 400 -14.51 -3.61 -61.64
C LYS A 400 -13.66 -4.80 -62.09
N MET A 401 -13.69 -5.14 -63.39
CA MET A 401 -12.87 -6.21 -63.96
C MET A 401 -11.37 -5.95 -63.81
N LEU A 402 -10.90 -4.73 -64.08
CA LEU A 402 -9.50 -4.31 -63.86
C LEU A 402 -9.05 -4.41 -62.40
N LYS A 403 -9.98 -4.30 -61.44
CA LYS A 403 -9.70 -4.47 -60.00
C LYS A 403 -9.85 -5.91 -59.50
N GLY A 404 -10.34 -6.83 -60.32
CA GLY A 404 -10.66 -8.21 -59.91
C GLY A 404 -11.86 -8.31 -58.96
N GLU A 405 -12.74 -7.29 -58.95
CA GLU A 405 -13.97 -7.31 -58.16
C GLU A 405 -15.01 -8.22 -58.86
N LYS A 406 -15.79 -8.98 -58.08
CA LYS A 406 -16.88 -9.80 -58.64
C LYS A 406 -17.99 -8.90 -59.17
N LEU A 407 -18.41 -9.14 -60.41
CA LEU A 407 -19.57 -8.51 -61.04
C LEU A 407 -20.86 -9.07 -60.40
N ASN A 408 -21.81 -8.19 -60.07
CA ASN A 408 -23.16 -8.59 -59.63
C ASN A 408 -24.04 -8.95 -60.84
N GLU A 409 -25.24 -9.51 -60.62
CA GLU A 409 -26.19 -9.81 -61.72
C GLU A 409 -26.53 -8.57 -62.57
N ASP A 410 -26.68 -7.38 -61.96
CA ASP A 410 -26.87 -6.11 -62.68
C ASP A 410 -25.63 -5.68 -63.50
N ASP A 411 -24.42 -6.12 -63.10
CA ASP A 411 -23.18 -5.92 -63.87
C ASP A 411 -22.93 -7.08 -64.87
N LEU A 412 -23.82 -8.08 -64.91
CA LEU A 412 -23.80 -9.23 -65.82
C LEU A 412 -24.82 -9.09 -66.95
N GLU A 413 -25.59 -8.00 -67.01
CA GLU A 413 -26.42 -7.64 -68.18
C GLU A 413 -25.58 -7.74 -69.48
N GLU A 414 -26.12 -8.45 -70.46
CA GLU A 414 -25.42 -8.85 -71.68
C GLU A 414 -24.70 -7.67 -72.36
N HIS A 415 -23.39 -7.80 -72.59
CA HIS A 415 -22.57 -6.75 -73.18
C HIS A 415 -23.06 -6.42 -74.59
N TRP A 416 -23.12 -5.13 -74.94
CA TRP A 416 -23.84 -4.69 -76.13
C TRP A 416 -23.21 -5.19 -77.45
N MET A 417 -21.89 -5.41 -77.49
CA MET A 417 -21.23 -6.08 -78.63
C MET A 417 -21.72 -7.52 -78.79
N ASP A 418 -21.88 -8.25 -77.70
CA ASP A 418 -22.33 -9.65 -77.70
C ASP A 418 -23.81 -9.76 -78.16
N ARG A 419 -24.57 -8.67 -78.01
CA ARG A 419 -25.93 -8.51 -78.55
C ARG A 419 -25.91 -8.11 -80.03
N GLU A 420 -25.17 -7.06 -80.41
CA GLU A 420 -25.05 -6.65 -81.82
C GLU A 420 -24.44 -7.75 -82.71
N GLU A 421 -23.47 -8.54 -82.20
CA GLU A 421 -22.90 -9.68 -82.94
C GLU A 421 -23.92 -10.81 -83.14
N ARG A 422 -24.83 -11.03 -82.18
CA ARG A 422 -25.91 -12.01 -82.32
C ARG A 422 -26.95 -11.54 -83.34
N GLU A 423 -27.41 -10.29 -83.21
CA GLU A 423 -28.35 -9.68 -84.15
C GLU A 423 -27.78 -9.64 -85.59
N ALA A 424 -26.47 -9.42 -85.73
CA ALA A 424 -25.77 -9.49 -87.02
C ALA A 424 -25.74 -10.92 -87.59
N ARG A 425 -25.41 -11.94 -86.77
CA ARG A 425 -25.46 -13.35 -87.21
C ARG A 425 -26.88 -13.77 -87.61
N GLU A 426 -27.91 -13.38 -86.84
CA GLU A 426 -29.31 -13.65 -87.19
C GLU A 426 -29.77 -12.95 -88.48
N GLN A 427 -29.19 -11.79 -88.83
CA GLN A 427 -29.41 -11.13 -90.12
C GLN A 427 -28.65 -11.80 -91.27
N GLU A 428 -27.45 -12.30 -91.02
CA GLU A 428 -26.65 -13.03 -92.01
C GLU A 428 -27.30 -14.39 -92.35
N GLU A 429 -27.80 -15.11 -91.34
CA GLU A 429 -28.53 -16.37 -91.46
C GLU A 429 -29.85 -16.19 -92.23
N LYS A 430 -30.61 -15.11 -91.98
CA LYS A 430 -31.81 -14.74 -92.77
C LYS A 430 -31.54 -14.35 -94.22
N ASN A 431 -30.30 -13.96 -94.56
CA ASN A 431 -29.91 -13.66 -95.94
C ASN A 431 -29.39 -14.89 -96.70
N LEU A 432 -29.32 -16.06 -96.06
CA LEU A 432 -28.77 -17.31 -96.62
C LEU A 432 -29.80 -18.38 -96.97
N GLU A 433 -31.11 -18.16 -96.74
CA GLU A 433 -32.18 -19.05 -97.22
C GLU A 433 -32.53 -18.79 -98.71
N PRO A 434 -32.32 -19.76 -99.63
CA PRO A 434 -32.71 -19.63 -101.04
C PRO A 434 -34.11 -20.21 -101.31
N THR A 435 -34.87 -19.53 -102.16
CA THR A 435 -36.19 -19.97 -102.63
C THR A 435 -36.11 -21.01 -103.75
N GLU A 436 -36.41 -22.30 -103.49
CA GLU A 436 -36.81 -23.26 -104.54
C GLU A 436 -37.85 -24.29 -104.02
N ASP A 437 -38.89 -24.50 -104.84
CA ASP A 437 -39.94 -25.54 -104.82
C ASP A 437 -40.35 -25.68 -106.31
N PRO A 438 -40.74 -26.85 -106.90
CA PRO A 438 -41.60 -27.86 -106.28
C PRO A 438 -41.36 -29.35 -106.72
N GLU A 439 -42.35 -30.21 -106.41
CA GLU A 439 -42.72 -31.52 -107.03
C GLU A 439 -42.35 -32.87 -106.35
N SER A 440 -43.34 -33.33 -105.58
CA SER A 440 -43.92 -34.69 -105.42
C SER A 440 -43.35 -35.97 -106.09
N LYS A 441 -43.57 -37.09 -105.36
CA LYS A 441 -43.46 -38.54 -105.73
C LYS A 441 -42.01 -39.04 -105.76
N GLY A 442 -41.59 -39.99 -104.93
CA GLY A 442 -42.12 -41.32 -104.61
C GLY A 442 -40.94 -42.29 -104.86
N GLU A 443 -40.61 -43.29 -104.05
CA GLU A 443 -41.40 -44.45 -103.62
C GLU A 443 -40.64 -45.19 -102.46
N GLU A 444 -41.25 -46.26 -101.93
CA GLU A 444 -40.82 -47.26 -100.92
C GLU A 444 -39.30 -47.44 -100.58
N VAL A 445 -38.89 -47.84 -99.36
CA VAL A 445 -39.03 -49.21 -98.77
C VAL A 445 -38.84 -49.22 -97.23
N GLU A 446 -39.38 -50.27 -96.59
CA GLU A 446 -39.57 -50.52 -95.15
C GLU A 446 -38.34 -51.08 -94.33
N PRO A 447 -38.45 -51.37 -93.00
CA PRO A 447 -37.36 -51.36 -91.98
C PRO A 447 -36.79 -52.79 -91.64
N PRO A 448 -36.33 -53.22 -90.42
CA PRO A 448 -36.08 -52.57 -89.10
C PRO A 448 -34.82 -53.04 -88.29
N ALA A 449 -34.74 -52.58 -87.01
CA ALA A 449 -33.99 -53.17 -85.86
C ALA A 449 -32.44 -52.99 -85.88
N ALA A 450 -31.63 -53.02 -84.81
CA ALA A 450 -31.72 -53.22 -83.34
C ALA A 450 -30.42 -52.62 -82.67
N GLN A 451 -30.18 -52.43 -81.35
CA GLN A 451 -30.93 -52.58 -80.08
C GLN A 451 -30.26 -51.74 -78.93
N LYS A 452 -30.71 -51.95 -77.68
CA LYS A 452 -30.10 -51.76 -76.31
C LYS A 452 -28.60 -51.39 -76.20
N THR A 453 -28.14 -50.62 -75.20
CA THR A 453 -28.08 -50.93 -73.72
C THR A 453 -27.83 -49.64 -72.91
N GLU A 454 -28.54 -49.35 -71.80
CA GLU A 454 -28.27 -49.66 -70.38
C GLU A 454 -27.09 -48.93 -69.70
N GLY A 455 -27.29 -48.54 -68.42
CA GLY A 455 -26.29 -47.91 -67.52
C GLY A 455 -26.58 -46.42 -67.25
N GLY A 456 -26.80 -45.93 -66.03
CA GLY A 456 -26.86 -46.59 -64.72
C GLY A 456 -25.88 -45.96 -63.72
N ASP A 457 -26.43 -45.39 -62.65
CA ASP A 457 -25.84 -45.10 -61.33
C ASP A 457 -24.65 -44.13 -61.17
N GLY A 458 -24.73 -43.34 -60.09
CA GLY A 458 -23.64 -43.30 -59.10
C GLY A 458 -23.02 -41.95 -58.78
N GLU A 459 -23.30 -41.46 -57.55
CA GLU A 459 -22.38 -40.84 -56.55
C GLU A 459 -21.21 -39.90 -57.01
N GLY A 460 -20.88 -38.82 -56.32
CA GLY A 460 -21.36 -38.28 -55.04
C GLY A 460 -20.38 -37.24 -54.46
N VAL A 461 -20.67 -36.75 -53.24
CA VAL A 461 -19.94 -35.73 -52.43
C VAL A 461 -20.12 -34.28 -52.87
#